data_AF-A0A2G2WVK5-F1
#
_entry.id   AF-A0A2G2WVK5-F1
#
_cell.length_a   1.000
_cell.length_b   1.000
_cell.length_c   1.000
_cell.angle_alpha   90.00
_cell.angle_beta   90.00
_cell.angle_gamma   90.00
#
_symmetry.space_group_name_H-M   'P 1'
#
loop_
_entity.id
_entity.type
_entity.pdbx_description
1 polymer ?
#
loop_
_entity_poly.entity_id
_entity_poly.type
_entity_poly.pdbx_seq_one_letter_code
_entity_poly.pdbx_strand_id
1 'polypeptide(L)'
;MSFSGARGNASQVHQLVGMRGLMSDPQGQMIDLPIQSNLRDGLSLTEYIISCYGTRKGVVETVVQTSDAGYLTHRLVEVVQHIIALRTDCGIAQGISVSPWNGTMLERIFSQTLIGRVLADDLYMGLRCIATKNKTLALDL
;
A
#
# COMPACT_ATOMS: atom_id res chain seq x y z
N MET A 1 -16.97 -15.78 7.69
CA MET A 1 -16.88 -14.32 7.48
C MET A 1 -15.44 -13.88 7.18
N SER A 2 -14.45 -14.24 8.01
CA SER A 2 -13.05 -13.86 7.80
C SER A 2 -12.40 -14.55 6.58
N PHE A 3 -12.60 -15.85 6.39
CA PHE A 3 -11.96 -16.60 5.28
C PHE A 3 -12.48 -16.23 3.88
N SER A 4 -13.71 -15.72 3.79
CA SER A 4 -14.30 -15.29 2.52
C SER A 4 -13.89 -13.87 2.12
N GLY A 5 -13.09 -13.16 2.93
CA GLY A 5 -12.67 -11.78 2.67
C GLY A 5 -13.78 -10.72 2.78
N ALA A 6 -14.98 -11.11 3.22
CA ALA A 6 -16.13 -10.20 3.27
C ALA A 6 -15.97 -9.13 4.37
N ARG A 7 -15.59 -9.54 5.59
CA ARG A 7 -15.29 -8.66 6.71
C ARG A 7 -14.56 -9.44 7.81
N GLY A 8 -13.59 -8.79 8.43
CA GLY A 8 -12.86 -9.34 9.57
C GLY A 8 -11.51 -9.92 9.20
N ASN A 9 -10.53 -9.77 10.09
CA ASN A 9 -9.19 -10.35 9.95
C ASN A 9 -8.98 -11.49 10.97
N ALA A 10 -8.08 -12.43 10.69
CA ALA A 10 -7.66 -13.48 11.62
C ALA A 10 -7.17 -12.90 12.96
N SER A 11 -6.49 -11.73 12.93
CA SER A 11 -6.08 -11.02 14.15
C SER A 11 -7.27 -10.55 15.00
N GLN A 12 -8.36 -10.08 14.37
CA GLN A 12 -9.58 -9.67 15.07
C GLN A 12 -10.29 -10.89 15.67
N VAL A 13 -10.32 -12.02 14.96
CA VAL A 13 -10.84 -13.29 15.50
C VAL A 13 -9.99 -13.78 16.68
N HIS A 14 -8.67 -13.64 16.59
CA HIS A 14 -7.76 -13.99 17.67
C HIS A 14 -8.05 -13.17 18.94
N GLN A 15 -8.31 -11.87 18.83
CA GLN A 15 -8.66 -11.03 20.00
C GLN A 15 -10.02 -11.36 20.62
N LEU A 16 -10.93 -12.00 19.87
CA LEU A 16 -12.25 -12.41 20.37
C LEU A 16 -12.16 -13.69 21.22
N VAL A 17 -11.37 -14.67 20.79
CA VAL A 17 -11.36 -16.02 21.37
C VAL A 17 -10.03 -16.35 22.08
N GLY A 18 -8.92 -15.85 21.59
CA GLY A 18 -7.59 -16.00 22.18
C GLY A 18 -7.19 -14.80 23.04
N MET A 19 -6.02 -14.90 23.68
CA MET A 19 -5.47 -13.81 24.48
C MET A 19 -5.25 -12.57 23.62
N ARG A 20 -5.51 -11.38 24.18
CA ARG A 20 -5.31 -10.13 23.44
C ARG A 20 -3.82 -9.80 23.23
N GLY A 21 -2.96 -10.26 24.13
CA GLY A 21 -1.50 -10.16 24.02
C GLY A 21 -0.94 -8.87 24.60
N LEU A 22 0.25 -8.48 24.12
CA LEU A 22 0.97 -7.31 24.60
C LEU A 22 0.36 -6.01 24.04
N MET A 23 0.44 -4.94 24.83
CA MET A 23 0.00 -3.60 24.46
C MET A 23 1.15 -2.62 24.54
N SER A 24 1.03 -1.53 23.79
CA SER A 24 1.99 -0.41 23.86
C SER A 24 1.48 0.68 24.79
N ASP A 25 2.39 1.26 25.57
CA ASP A 25 2.19 2.48 26.34
C ASP A 25 2.03 3.70 25.40
N PRO A 26 1.55 4.89 25.85
CA PRO A 26 1.46 6.07 24.99
C PRO A 26 2.79 6.47 24.34
N GLN A 27 3.91 6.20 25.01
CA GLN A 27 5.26 6.42 24.47
C GLN A 27 5.64 5.43 23.35
N GLY A 28 4.83 4.39 23.11
CA GLY A 28 5.09 3.34 22.12
C GLY A 28 5.98 2.20 22.61
N GLN A 29 6.36 2.19 23.90
CA GLN A 29 7.09 1.09 24.51
C GLN A 29 6.14 -0.08 24.76
N MET A 30 6.62 -1.31 24.57
CA MET A 30 5.84 -2.53 24.87
C MET A 30 5.74 -2.70 26.38
N ILE A 31 4.52 -2.92 26.87
CA ILE A 31 4.26 -3.21 28.28
C ILE A 31 4.50 -4.70 28.50
N ASP A 32 5.40 -5.06 29.41
CA ASP A 32 5.81 -6.44 29.66
C ASP A 32 4.71 -7.33 30.25
N LEU A 33 3.59 -6.75 30.70
CA LEU A 33 2.39 -7.49 31.12
C LEU A 33 1.45 -7.75 29.93
N PRO A 34 1.29 -9.01 29.47
CA PRO A 34 0.30 -9.34 28.45
C PRO A 34 -1.12 -9.39 29.04
N ILE A 35 -2.10 -8.98 28.23
CA ILE A 35 -3.52 -9.19 28.49
C ILE A 35 -3.85 -10.65 28.16
N GLN A 36 -4.11 -11.44 29.19
CA GLN A 36 -4.37 -12.87 29.06
C GLN A 36 -5.84 -13.15 28.70
N SER A 37 -6.74 -12.29 29.16
CA SER A 37 -8.16 -12.38 28.85
C SER A 37 -8.46 -12.03 27.39
N ASN A 38 -9.64 -12.48 26.94
CA ASN A 38 -10.16 -12.31 25.60
C ASN A 38 -11.45 -11.44 25.65
N LEU A 39 -11.92 -10.96 24.50
CA LEU A 39 -13.13 -10.12 24.47
C LEU A 39 -14.41 -10.92 24.75
N ARG A 40 -14.38 -12.26 24.61
CA ARG A 40 -15.51 -13.13 24.93
C ARG A 40 -15.73 -13.30 26.44
N ASP A 41 -14.66 -13.52 27.19
CA ASP A 41 -14.71 -13.77 28.64
C ASP A 41 -14.65 -12.46 29.45
N GLY A 42 -14.20 -11.37 28.81
CA GLY A 42 -14.15 -10.02 29.37
C GLY A 42 -12.79 -9.66 29.94
N LEU A 43 -12.52 -8.35 30.05
CA LEU A 43 -11.25 -7.79 30.52
C LEU A 43 -11.38 -7.38 31.99
N SER A 44 -10.33 -7.62 32.78
CA SER A 44 -10.21 -7.01 34.11
C SER A 44 -10.02 -5.49 34.02
N LEU A 45 -10.26 -4.76 35.12
CA LEU A 45 -10.12 -3.29 35.15
C LEU A 45 -8.73 -2.82 34.69
N THR A 46 -7.67 -3.51 35.13
CA THR A 46 -6.28 -3.19 34.77
C THR A 46 -6.00 -3.48 33.30
N GLU A 47 -6.42 -4.63 32.78
CA GLU A 47 -6.27 -4.99 31.36
C GLU A 47 -7.04 -4.04 30.45
N TYR A 48 -8.24 -3.62 30.87
CA TYR A 48 -9.03 -2.64 30.13
C TYR A 48 -8.31 -1.28 30.06
N ILE A 49 -7.80 -0.77 31.18
CA ILE A 49 -7.05 0.50 31.21
C ILE A 49 -5.80 0.43 30.32
N ILE A 50 -5.04 -0.66 30.41
CA ILE A 50 -3.85 -0.88 29.55
C ILE A 50 -4.26 -0.85 28.07
N SER A 51 -5.36 -1.51 27.71
CA SER A 51 -5.88 -1.50 26.34
C SER A 51 -6.33 -0.11 25.86
N CYS A 52 -6.72 0.79 26.76
CA CYS A 52 -7.19 2.13 26.38
C CYS A 52 -6.06 3.02 25.85
N TYR A 53 -4.83 2.86 26.33
CA TYR A 53 -3.70 3.69 25.88
C TYR A 53 -3.42 3.55 24.39
N GLY A 54 -3.23 2.31 23.93
CA GLY A 54 -3.02 2.02 22.51
C GLY A 54 -4.21 2.43 21.63
N THR A 55 -5.44 2.19 22.12
CA THR A 55 -6.65 2.57 21.37
C THR A 55 -6.77 4.08 21.21
N ARG A 56 -6.56 4.85 22.29
CA ARG A 56 -6.62 6.31 22.24
C ARG A 56 -5.54 6.89 21.33
N LYS A 57 -4.31 6.36 21.41
CA LYS A 57 -3.22 6.76 20.52
C LYS A 57 -3.57 6.52 19.06
N GLY A 58 -4.07 5.32 18.72
CA GLY A 58 -4.49 5.00 17.35
C GLY A 58 -5.61 5.89 16.81
N VAL A 59 -6.60 6.24 17.65
CA VAL A 59 -7.66 7.18 17.25
C VAL A 59 -7.09 8.57 16.97
N VAL A 60 -6.20 9.08 17.83
CA VAL A 60 -5.57 10.39 17.64
C VAL A 60 -4.67 10.40 16.40
N GLU A 61 -3.86 9.36 16.20
CA GLU A 61 -2.99 9.23 15.02
C GLU A 61 -3.80 9.18 13.73
N THR A 62 -4.96 8.50 13.73
CA THR A 62 -5.85 8.47 12.57
C THR A 62 -6.34 9.87 12.21
N VAL A 63 -6.69 10.69 13.21
CA VAL A 63 -7.12 12.08 12.97
C VAL A 63 -5.97 12.91 12.38
N VAL A 64 -4.76 12.77 12.91
CA VAL A 64 -3.57 13.47 12.38
C VAL A 64 -3.27 13.03 10.94
N GLN A 65 -3.25 11.73 10.68
CA GLN A 65 -3.01 11.19 9.33
C GLN A 65 -4.09 11.60 8.32
N THR A 66 -5.34 11.78 8.77
CA THR A 66 -6.42 12.29 7.93
C THR A 66 -6.13 13.71 7.45
N SER A 67 -5.61 14.56 8.35
CA SER A 67 -5.17 15.93 8.00
C SER A 67 -4.01 15.90 6.99
N ASP A 68 -3.00 15.08 7.24
CA ASP A 68 -1.79 15.01 6.41
C ASP A 68 -2.09 14.49 5.00
N ALA A 69 -2.97 13.49 4.87
CA ALA A 69 -3.39 12.96 3.57
C ALA A 69 -4.14 14.02 2.75
N GLY A 70 -5.03 14.79 3.39
CA GLY A 70 -5.73 15.92 2.77
C GLY A 70 -4.76 17.00 2.31
N TYR A 71 -3.78 17.34 3.15
CA TYR A 71 -2.76 18.33 2.83
C TYR A 71 -1.88 17.91 1.64
N LEU A 72 -1.43 16.66 1.63
CA LEU A 72 -0.59 16.13 0.55
C LEU A 72 -1.34 16.13 -0.79
N THR A 73 -2.60 15.69 -0.79
CA THR A 73 -3.42 15.68 -2.02
C THR A 73 -3.68 17.10 -2.53
N HIS A 74 -3.95 18.06 -1.64
CA HIS A 74 -4.10 19.47 -2.02
C HIS A 74 -2.83 19.99 -2.70
N ARG A 75 -1.66 19.76 -2.09
CA ARG A 75 -0.37 20.19 -2.67
C ARG A 75 -0.09 19.55 -4.02
N LEU A 76 -0.37 18.26 -4.18
CA LEU A 76 -0.19 17.57 -5.46
C LEU A 76 -1.11 18.17 -6.54
N VAL A 77 -2.36 18.46 -6.20
CA VAL A 77 -3.31 19.11 -7.11
C VAL A 77 -2.85 20.51 -7.48
N GLU A 78 -2.40 21.33 -6.53
CA GLU A 78 -1.88 22.68 -6.80
C GLU A 78 -0.70 22.69 -7.79
N VAL A 79 0.18 21.69 -7.72
CA VAL A 79 1.32 21.57 -8.65
C VAL A 79 0.89 21.09 -10.04
N VAL A 80 -0.07 20.16 -10.10
CA VAL A 80 -0.46 19.48 -11.35
C VAL A 80 -1.66 20.15 -12.05
N GLN A 81 -2.36 21.09 -11.42
CA GLN A 81 -3.61 21.68 -11.93
C GLN A 81 -3.52 22.31 -13.33
N HIS A 82 -2.32 22.68 -13.79
CA HIS A 82 -2.09 23.25 -15.11
C HIS A 82 -1.61 22.22 -16.16
N ILE A 83 -1.45 20.95 -15.80
CA ILE A 83 -1.01 19.88 -16.71
C ILE A 83 -2.23 19.32 -17.45
N ILE A 84 -2.29 19.57 -18.76
CA ILE A 84 -3.40 19.13 -19.63
C ILE A 84 -2.83 18.44 -20.88
N ALA A 85 -3.44 17.32 -21.27
CA ALA A 85 -3.11 16.62 -22.51
C ALA A 85 -3.76 17.32 -23.71
N LEU A 86 -2.96 18.08 -24.49
CA LEU A 86 -3.44 18.84 -25.66
C LEU A 86 -3.26 18.11 -27.00
N ARG A 87 -2.32 17.16 -27.07
CA ARG A 87 -1.95 16.44 -28.30
C ARG A 87 -1.84 14.95 -28.02
N THR A 88 -2.17 14.13 -29.02
CA THR A 88 -2.10 12.67 -28.93
C THR A 88 -0.68 12.13 -29.05
N ASP A 89 0.18 12.79 -29.84
CA ASP A 89 1.59 12.43 -30.00
C ASP A 89 2.45 13.70 -30.00
N CYS A 90 3.52 13.69 -29.20
CA CYS A 90 4.51 14.76 -29.14
C CYS A 90 5.66 14.56 -30.14
N GLY A 91 5.81 13.37 -30.74
CA GLY A 91 6.84 13.03 -31.73
C GLY A 91 8.24 12.84 -31.15
N ILE A 92 8.38 12.84 -29.82
CA ILE A 92 9.68 12.76 -29.14
C ILE A 92 10.12 11.30 -29.01
N ALA A 93 11.41 11.02 -29.24
CA ALA A 93 12.00 9.69 -29.08
C ALA A 93 12.59 9.42 -27.68
N GLN A 94 12.60 10.42 -26.80
CA GLN A 94 13.07 10.23 -25.43
C GLN A 94 12.09 9.39 -24.61
N GLY A 95 12.64 8.41 -23.91
CA GLY A 95 11.94 7.59 -22.93
C GLY A 95 12.80 7.34 -21.71
N ILE A 96 12.21 6.67 -20.71
CA ILE A 96 12.91 6.22 -19.50
C ILE A 96 13.20 4.73 -19.68
N SER A 97 14.45 4.33 -19.51
CA SER A 97 14.80 2.90 -19.49
C SER A 97 14.32 2.25 -18.21
N VAL A 98 13.58 1.16 -18.33
CA VAL A 98 13.06 0.38 -17.20
C VAL A 98 13.72 -0.99 -17.26
N SER A 99 14.59 -1.29 -16.29
CA SER A 99 15.22 -2.60 -16.16
C SER A 99 14.65 -3.34 -14.95
N PRO A 100 14.52 -4.69 -15.01
CA PRO A 100 14.21 -5.48 -13.83
C PRO A 100 15.41 -5.37 -12.89
N TRP A 101 15.23 -4.71 -11.75
CA TRP A 101 16.29 -4.52 -10.77
C TRP A 101 16.73 -5.89 -10.22
N ASN A 102 18.05 -6.14 -10.21
CA ASN A 102 18.65 -7.36 -9.65
C ASN A 102 18.33 -7.53 -8.15
N GLY A 103 17.42 -8.45 -7.82
CA GLY A 103 17.44 -9.18 -6.54
C GLY A 103 16.11 -9.38 -5.81
N THR A 104 15.10 -8.51 -5.99
CA THR A 104 13.89 -8.57 -5.13
C THR A 104 12.56 -8.29 -5.85
N MET A 105 12.59 -7.80 -7.09
CA MET A 105 11.36 -7.51 -7.82
C MET A 105 10.88 -8.78 -8.53
N LEU A 106 9.78 -9.35 -8.04
CA LEU A 106 9.09 -10.46 -8.71
C LEU A 106 8.73 -10.03 -10.15
N GLU A 107 8.93 -10.92 -11.13
CA GLU A 107 8.60 -10.70 -12.55
C GLU A 107 7.18 -10.14 -12.75
N ARG A 108 6.26 -10.53 -11.87
CA ARG A 108 4.86 -10.05 -11.84
C ARG A 108 4.72 -8.54 -11.59
N ILE A 109 5.59 -7.95 -10.77
CA ILE A 109 5.56 -6.51 -10.50
C ILE A 109 6.12 -5.76 -11.71
N PHE A 110 7.14 -6.32 -12.35
CA PHE A 110 7.74 -5.76 -13.55
C PHE A 110 6.75 -5.75 -14.73
N SER A 111 6.00 -6.83 -14.95
CA SER A 111 4.95 -6.82 -15.98
C SER A 111 3.84 -5.81 -15.66
N GLN A 112 3.44 -5.68 -14.39
CA GLN A 112 2.47 -4.69 -13.95
C GLN A 112 2.91 -3.23 -14.19
N THR A 113 4.21 -2.92 -14.07
CA THR A 113 4.68 -1.55 -14.33
C THR A 113 4.71 -1.18 -15.82
N LEU A 114 4.86 -2.18 -16.69
CA LEU A 114 4.94 -2.00 -18.14
C LEU A 114 3.56 -1.86 -18.81
N ILE A 115 2.52 -2.50 -18.26
CA ILE A 115 1.16 -2.47 -18.83
C ILE A 115 0.65 -1.03 -18.93
N GLY A 116 0.10 -0.69 -20.10
CA GLY A 116 -0.48 0.62 -20.37
C GLY A 116 0.52 1.71 -20.77
N ARG A 117 1.83 1.40 -20.82
CA ARG A 117 2.86 2.30 -21.35
C ARG A 117 3.05 2.11 -22.86
N VAL A 118 3.63 3.13 -23.50
CA VAL A 118 3.98 3.13 -24.93
C VAL A 118 5.49 2.96 -25.10
N LEU A 119 5.91 2.16 -26.08
CA LEU A 119 7.33 1.96 -26.39
C LEU A 119 7.96 3.19 -27.04
N ALA A 120 9.07 3.66 -26.46
CA ALA A 120 9.86 4.77 -26.99
C ALA A 120 10.74 4.36 -28.19
N ASP A 121 11.24 3.12 -28.18
CA ASP A 121 12.10 2.53 -29.22
C ASP A 121 11.65 1.11 -29.56
N ASP A 122 12.10 0.60 -30.71
CA ASP A 122 11.86 -0.77 -31.15
C ASP A 122 12.52 -1.79 -30.20
N LEU A 123 11.77 -2.83 -29.83
CA LEU A 123 12.27 -3.92 -29.00
C LEU A 123 12.75 -5.08 -29.87
N TYR A 124 14.04 -5.39 -29.74
CA TYR A 124 14.68 -6.52 -30.43
C TYR A 124 15.10 -7.61 -29.43
N MET A 125 14.80 -8.87 -29.75
CA MET A 125 15.47 -10.03 -29.16
C MET A 125 16.38 -10.65 -30.22
N GLY A 126 17.68 -10.38 -30.12
CA GLY A 126 18.66 -10.77 -31.13
C GLY A 126 18.39 -10.06 -32.46
N LEU A 127 18.14 -10.83 -33.53
CA LEU A 127 17.82 -10.30 -34.88
C LEU A 127 16.31 -10.10 -35.11
N ARG A 128 15.46 -10.48 -34.14
CA ARG A 128 14.00 -10.44 -34.31
C ARG A 128 13.41 -9.21 -33.59
N CYS A 129 12.68 -8.38 -34.34
CA CYS A 129 11.85 -7.32 -33.77
C CYS A 129 10.58 -7.93 -33.15
N ILE A 130 10.32 -7.64 -31.87
CA ILE A 130 9.16 -8.12 -31.11
C ILE A 130 8.06 -7.08 -31.11
N ALA A 131 8.43 -5.81 -30.94
CA ALA A 131 7.48 -4.72 -30.91
C ALA A 131 8.13 -3.46 -31.49
N THR A 132 7.34 -2.74 -32.28
CA THR A 132 7.74 -1.48 -32.90
C THR A 132 7.51 -0.31 -31.94
N LYS A 133 8.25 0.77 -32.15
CA LYS A 133 8.05 2.06 -31.51
C LYS A 133 6.60 2.53 -31.58
N ASN A 134 6.17 3.29 -30.57
CA ASN A 134 4.83 3.84 -30.39
C ASN A 134 3.70 2.80 -30.23
N LYS A 135 4.04 1.52 -30.01
CA LYS A 135 3.06 0.48 -29.68
C LYS A 135 2.80 0.44 -28.17
N THR A 136 1.53 0.36 -27.79
CA THR A 136 1.09 0.19 -26.39
C THR A 136 1.36 -1.24 -25.92
N LEU A 137 1.92 -1.36 -24.71
CA LEU A 137 2.11 -2.65 -24.05
C LEU A 137 0.81 -3.10 -23.37
N ALA A 138 0.22 -4.17 -23.89
CA ALA A 138 -0.92 -4.87 -23.29
C ALA A 138 -0.46 -6.21 -22.69
N LEU A 139 -1.31 -6.82 -21.86
CA LEU A 139 -1.08 -8.12 -21.21
C LEU A 139 -0.89 -9.30 -22.19
N ASP A 140 -1.10 -9.07 -23.49
CA ASP A 140 -1.06 -10.09 -24.56
C ASP A 140 0.31 -10.20 -25.26
N LEU A 141 1.39 -9.70 -24.64
CA LEU A 141 2.79 -9.95 -25.02
C LEU A 141 3.44 -10.88 -24.01
#